data_AF-A0A2P2JLG8-F1
#
_entry.id   AF-A0A2P2JLG8-F1
#
_cell.length_a   1.000
_cell.length_b   1.000
_cell.length_c   1.000
_cell.angle_alpha   90.00
_cell.angle_beta   90.00
_cell.angle_gamma   90.00
#
_symmetry.space_group_name_H-M   'P 1'
#
loop_
_entity.id
_entity.type
_entity.pdbx_description
1 polymer ?
#
loop_
_entity_poly.entity_id
_entity_poly.type
_entity_poly.pdbx_seq_one_letter_code
_entity_poly.pdbx_strand_id
1 'polypeptide(L)'
;MIYLSKEAHNEKVKSILFLMPCHATPYYSALHYNLPMRFLDCSPSEERGIPDESDRFMMDPNGFASELAKNWSAPSHIVLFDSEEKLLRNFLTSHSFREMRRFFHAHFKVDRELQSSVVIYAVTNL
;
A
#
# COMPACT_ATOMS: atom_id res chain seq x y z
N MET A 1 10.28 6.42 -1.68
CA MET A 1 10.33 6.50 -0.20
C MET A 1 10.85 7.82 0.38
N ILE A 2 11.75 8.56 -0.30
CA ILE A 2 12.29 9.85 0.21
C ILE A 2 11.19 10.84 0.65
N TYR A 3 10.10 10.93 -0.12
CA TYR A 3 8.95 11.77 0.26
C TYR A 3 8.37 11.41 1.63
N LEU A 4 8.04 10.13 1.85
CA LEU A 4 7.50 9.66 3.13
C LEU A 4 8.49 9.82 4.28
N SER A 5 9.80 9.65 4.02
CA SER A 5 10.83 9.91 5.03
C SER A 5 10.82 11.37 5.49
N LYS A 6 10.76 12.32 4.55
CA LYS A 6 10.66 13.76 4.86
C LYS A 6 9.37 14.08 5.62
N GLU A 7 8.23 13.58 5.16
CA GLU A 7 6.94 13.86 5.80
C GLU A 7 6.83 13.20 7.19
N ALA A 8 7.47 12.06 7.42
CA ALA A 8 7.57 11.42 8.72
C ALA A 8 8.38 12.27 9.73
N HIS A 9 9.53 12.83 9.31
CA HIS A 9 10.31 13.74 10.15
C HIS A 9 9.56 15.06 10.45
N ASN A 10 8.67 15.49 9.56
CA ASN A 10 7.77 16.62 9.77
C ASN A 10 6.50 16.24 10.55
N GLU A 11 6.44 15.03 11.12
CA GLU A 11 5.33 14.48 11.89
C GLU A 11 3.98 14.39 11.16
N LYS A 12 3.97 14.48 9.83
CA LYS A 12 2.76 14.39 9.02
C LYS A 12 2.35 12.95 8.69
N VAL A 13 3.28 12.00 8.81
CA VAL A 13 3.01 10.56 8.65
C VAL A 13 2.95 9.92 10.03
N LYS A 14 1.84 9.27 10.36
CA LYS A 14 1.65 8.57 11.65
C LYS A 14 1.68 7.05 11.52
N SER A 15 1.24 6.52 10.38
CA SER A 15 1.27 5.09 10.06
C SER A 15 1.13 4.86 8.55
N ILE A 16 1.71 3.78 8.02
CA ILE A 16 1.72 3.48 6.57
C ILE A 16 1.23 2.05 6.31
N LEU A 17 0.25 1.91 5.42
CA LEU A 17 -0.18 0.63 4.86
C LEU A 17 0.30 0.51 3.41
N PHE A 18 0.98 -0.59 3.08
CA PHE A 18 1.41 -0.92 1.73
C PHE A 18 0.43 -1.95 1.14
N LEU A 19 -0.41 -1.52 0.20
CA LEU A 19 -1.32 -2.37 -0.59
C LEU A 19 -0.68 -2.65 -1.95
N MET A 20 0.36 -3.47 -1.92
CA MET A 20 1.21 -3.82 -3.05
C MET A 20 1.85 -5.19 -2.80
N PRO A 21 2.39 -5.86 -3.83
CA PRO A 21 3.15 -7.09 -3.65
C PRO A 21 4.22 -6.97 -2.57
N CYS A 22 4.45 -8.05 -1.81
CA CYS A 22 5.47 -8.04 -0.77
C CYS A 22 6.86 -7.69 -1.34
N HIS A 23 7.68 -7.00 -0.53
CA HIS A 23 9.01 -6.52 -0.89
C HIS A 23 9.12 -5.55 -2.09
N ALA A 24 8.01 -4.95 -2.54
CA ALA A 24 8.03 -3.92 -3.59
C ALA A 24 8.71 -2.60 -3.17
N THR A 25 8.95 -2.39 -1.87
CA THR A 25 9.63 -1.19 -1.35
C THR A 25 10.66 -1.53 -0.25
N PRO A 26 11.72 -0.72 -0.10
CA PRO A 26 12.79 -0.94 0.89
C PRO A 26 12.38 -0.70 2.36
N TYR A 27 11.11 -0.42 2.65
CA TYR A 27 10.57 -0.31 4.00
C TYR A 27 11.37 0.62 4.93
N TYR A 28 11.69 0.19 6.16
CA TYR A 28 12.45 0.99 7.14
C TYR A 28 13.83 1.42 6.66
N SER A 29 14.49 0.62 5.81
CA SER A 29 15.82 0.94 5.30
C SER A 29 15.87 2.19 4.42
N ALA A 30 14.71 2.67 3.95
CA ALA A 30 14.60 3.95 3.25
C ALA A 30 13.77 5.00 4.01
N LEU A 31 12.91 4.59 4.94
CA LEU A 31 12.12 5.53 5.74
C LEU A 31 12.98 6.23 6.80
N HIS A 32 13.84 5.47 7.49
CA HIS A 32 14.68 5.94 8.61
C HIS A 32 13.91 6.69 9.70
N TYR A 33 12.67 6.26 9.97
CA TYR A 33 11.82 6.84 11.01
C TYR A 33 10.99 5.75 11.67
N ASN A 34 10.90 5.75 13.00
CA ASN A 34 10.15 4.74 13.74
C ASN A 34 8.65 5.11 13.79
N LEU A 35 7.84 4.47 12.95
CA LEU A 35 6.38 4.62 12.94
C LEU A 35 5.72 3.29 12.54
N PRO A 36 4.48 3.01 12.95
CA PRO A 36 3.75 1.82 12.53
C PRO A 36 3.66 1.71 11.00
N MET A 37 4.18 0.61 10.46
CA MET A 37 4.05 0.27 9.06
C MET A 37 3.54 -1.17 8.92
N ARG A 38 2.81 -1.43 7.84
CA ARG A 38 2.29 -2.77 7.51
C ARG A 38 2.39 -3.03 6.02
N PHE A 39 3.03 -4.14 5.66
CA PHE A 39 3.01 -4.70 4.31
C PHE A 39 2.18 -5.99 4.30
N LEU A 40 1.80 -6.44 3.11
CA LEU A 40 1.07 -7.70 2.93
C LEU A 40 2.01 -8.88 3.13
N ASP A 41 1.64 -9.82 3.99
CA ASP A 41 2.42 -11.01 4.27
C ASP A 41 2.48 -11.94 3.05
N CYS A 42 3.69 -12.42 2.75
CA CYS A 42 3.94 -13.44 1.73
C CYS A 42 4.79 -14.59 2.27
N SER A 43 4.74 -14.80 3.59
CA SER A 43 5.32 -15.98 4.21
C SER A 43 4.67 -17.23 3.63
N PRO A 44 5.44 -18.23 3.19
CA PRO A 44 4.89 -19.43 2.58
C PRO A 44 4.06 -20.21 3.61
N SER A 45 2.88 -20.68 3.19
CA SER A 45 2.05 -21.60 3.97
C SER A 45 2.71 -22.99 4.08
N GLU A 46 2.47 -23.69 5.19
CA GLU A 46 2.84 -25.10 5.34
C GLU A 46 2.05 -26.00 4.36
N GLU A 47 0.82 -25.61 4.06
CA GLU A 47 -0.05 -26.27 3.09
C GLU A 47 0.12 -25.67 1.69
N ARG A 48 0.52 -26.50 0.74
CA ARG A 48 0.69 -26.10 -0.67
C ARG A 48 -0.64 -25.66 -1.28
N GLY A 49 -0.60 -24.56 -2.02
CA GLY A 49 -1.73 -24.06 -2.79
C GLY A 49 -2.67 -23.13 -2.02
N ILE A 50 -2.40 -22.84 -0.74
CA ILE A 50 -3.08 -21.76 -0.03
C ILE A 50 -2.43 -20.43 -0.42
N PRO A 51 -3.20 -19.47 -1.00
CA PRO A 51 -2.68 -18.15 -1.34
C PRO A 51 -2.35 -17.35 -0.08
N ASP A 52 -1.21 -16.68 -0.08
CA ASP A 52 -0.80 -15.81 1.02
C ASP A 52 -1.61 -14.49 1.06
N GLU A 53 -1.29 -13.58 1.98
CA GLU A 53 -2.00 -12.30 2.08
C GLU A 53 -1.82 -11.44 0.83
N SER A 54 -0.60 -11.37 0.30
CA SER A 54 -0.27 -10.65 -0.93
C SER A 54 -1.01 -11.24 -2.13
N ASP A 55 -1.07 -12.56 -2.28
CA ASP A 55 -1.78 -13.25 -3.35
C ASP A 55 -3.29 -12.98 -3.29
N ARG A 56 -3.90 -13.09 -2.11
CA ARG A 56 -5.33 -12.79 -1.91
C ARG A 56 -5.66 -11.35 -2.29
N PHE A 57 -4.80 -10.39 -1.93
CA PHE A 57 -4.95 -9.01 -2.35
C PHE A 57 -4.88 -8.86 -3.88
N MET A 58 -3.94 -9.52 -4.55
CA MET A 58 -3.82 -9.45 -6.01
C MET A 58 -5.00 -10.11 -6.73
N MET A 59 -5.63 -11.12 -6.13
CA MET A 59 -6.80 -11.81 -6.69
C MET A 59 -8.09 -10.99 -6.58
N ASP A 60 -8.35 -10.34 -5.45
CA ASP A 60 -9.51 -9.47 -5.23
C ASP A 60 -9.15 -8.26 -4.36
N PRO A 61 -8.58 -7.18 -4.95
CA PRO A 61 -8.17 -6.00 -4.19
C PRO A 61 -9.32 -5.36 -3.41
N ASN A 62 -10.53 -5.30 -4.00
CA ASN A 62 -11.68 -4.65 -3.38
C ASN A 62 -12.24 -5.46 -2.21
N GLY A 63 -12.45 -6.78 -2.39
CA GLY A 63 -12.89 -7.65 -1.32
C GLY A 63 -11.86 -7.71 -0.20
N PHE A 64 -10.58 -7.81 -0.54
CA PHE A 64 -9.48 -7.77 0.42
C PHE A 64 -9.48 -6.46 1.24
N ALA A 65 -9.52 -5.31 0.57
CA ALA A 65 -9.50 -4.02 1.25
C ALA A 65 -10.74 -3.79 2.12
N SER A 66 -11.91 -4.24 1.65
CA SER A 66 -13.15 -4.17 2.42
C SER A 66 -13.12 -5.05 3.66
N GLU A 67 -12.61 -6.28 3.55
CA GLU A 67 -12.42 -7.18 4.70
C GLU A 67 -11.43 -6.59 5.70
N LEU A 68 -10.29 -6.09 5.20
CA LEU A 68 -9.28 -5.45 6.02
C LEU A 68 -9.86 -4.27 6.80
N ALA A 69 -10.72 -3.47 6.16
CA ALA A 69 -11.30 -2.27 6.76
C ALA A 69 -12.36 -2.52 7.84
N LYS A 70 -12.91 -3.74 7.96
CA LYS A 70 -13.96 -4.03 8.96
C LYS A 70 -13.55 -3.73 10.39
N ASN A 71 -12.28 -4.00 10.72
CA ASN A 71 -11.74 -3.86 12.08
C ASN A 71 -10.42 -3.07 12.11
N TRP A 72 -10.08 -2.34 11.05
CA TRP A 72 -8.80 -1.64 11.00
C TRP A 72 -8.79 -0.39 11.88
N SER A 73 -7.62 -0.10 12.45
CA SER A 73 -7.25 1.28 12.77
C SER A 73 -6.73 1.89 11.47
N ALA A 74 -7.50 2.81 10.88
CA ALA A 74 -7.19 3.35 9.57
C ALA A 74 -5.77 3.95 9.53
N PRO A 75 -4.95 3.60 8.52
CA PRO A 75 -3.60 4.12 8.43
C PRO A 75 -3.63 5.61 8.05
N SER A 76 -2.59 6.37 8.43
CA SER A 76 -2.49 7.77 7.98
C SER A 76 -2.19 7.86 6.48
N HIS A 77 -1.47 6.88 5.94
CA HIS A 77 -1.04 6.83 4.55
C HIS A 77 -1.22 5.44 3.96
N ILE A 78 -1.63 5.37 2.70
CA ILE A 78 -1.68 4.13 1.91
C ILE A 78 -0.77 4.29 0.70
N VAL A 79 0.05 3.27 0.43
CA VAL A 79 0.93 3.21 -0.73
C VAL A 79 0.54 2.01 -1.59
N LEU A 80 0.36 2.22 -2.88
CA LEU A 80 -0.07 1.20 -3.84
C LEU A 80 0.45 1.52 -5.25
N PHE A 81 0.44 0.56 -6.16
CA PHE A 81 0.67 0.84 -7.56
C PHE A 81 -0.59 1.39 -8.24
N ASP A 82 -0.41 2.08 -9.37
CA ASP A 82 -1.50 2.65 -10.15
C ASP A 82 -2.47 1.59 -10.73
N SER A 83 -2.01 0.37 -10.96
CA SER A 83 -2.86 -0.76 -11.35
C SER A 83 -3.90 -1.09 -10.29
N GLU A 84 -3.49 -1.21 -9.03
CA GLU A 84 -4.39 -1.49 -7.91
C GLU A 84 -5.20 -0.26 -7.50
N GLU A 85 -4.65 0.96 -7.65
CA GLU A 85 -5.35 2.22 -7.38
C GLU A 85 -6.62 2.36 -8.21
N LYS A 86 -6.59 1.99 -9.49
CA LYS A 86 -7.77 2.01 -10.37
C LYS A 86 -8.92 1.17 -9.81
N LEU A 87 -8.59 0.05 -9.16
CA LEU A 87 -9.56 -0.87 -8.57
C LEU A 87 -10.08 -0.35 -7.23
N LEU A 88 -9.22 0.31 -6.44
CA LEU A 88 -9.51 0.76 -5.08
C LEU A 88 -9.98 2.22 -4.98
N ARG A 89 -10.11 2.97 -6.07
CA ARG A 89 -10.40 4.41 -6.02
C ARG A 89 -11.66 4.76 -5.22
N ASN A 90 -12.72 3.95 -5.37
CA ASN A 90 -13.96 4.14 -4.62
C ASN A 90 -13.77 3.85 -3.13
N PHE A 91 -13.05 2.76 -2.80
CA PHE A 91 -12.70 2.41 -1.43
C PHE A 91 -11.86 3.50 -0.75
N LEU A 92 -10.85 4.02 -1.42
CA LEU A 92 -10.00 5.09 -0.90
C LEU A 92 -10.83 6.36 -0.63
N THR A 93 -11.69 6.72 -1.59
CA THR A 93 -12.55 7.91 -1.47
C THR A 93 -13.56 7.75 -0.33
N SER A 94 -14.20 6.58 -0.19
CA SER A 94 -15.18 6.33 0.87
C SER A 94 -14.56 6.34 2.27
N HIS A 95 -13.27 6.05 2.38
CA HIS A 95 -12.50 6.10 3.63
C HIS A 95 -11.72 7.43 3.80
N SER A 96 -12.09 8.48 3.07
CA SER A 96 -11.51 9.83 3.21
C SER A 96 -10.00 9.90 2.93
N PHE A 97 -9.52 9.08 1.99
CA PHE A 97 -8.15 9.17 1.49
C PHE A 97 -8.08 10.03 0.23
N ARG A 98 -7.02 10.85 0.12
CA ARG A 98 -6.71 11.64 -1.09
C ARG A 98 -5.30 11.37 -1.57
N GLU A 99 -5.12 11.36 -2.89
CA GLU A 99 -3.80 11.25 -3.52
C GLU A 99 -2.96 12.46 -3.13
N MET A 100 -1.78 12.21 -2.57
CA MET A 100 -0.81 13.23 -2.18
C MET A 100 0.34 13.34 -3.18
N ARG A 101 0.81 12.19 -3.67
CA ARG A 101 1.95 12.08 -4.58
C ARG A 101 1.85 10.84 -5.46
N ARG A 102 2.44 10.95 -6.65
CA ARG A 102 2.62 9.86 -7.61
C ARG A 102 4.06 9.89 -8.11
N PHE A 103 4.68 8.72 -8.14
CA PHE A 103 6.06 8.53 -8.58
C PHE A 103 6.09 7.54 -9.72
N PHE A 104 6.86 7.85 -10.76
CA PHE A 104 7.16 6.89 -11.81
C PHE A 104 7.90 5.66 -11.23
N HIS A 105 7.53 4.46 -11.69
CA HIS A 105 8.15 3.19 -11.28
C HIS A 105 8.78 2.45 -12.47
N ALA A 106 8.03 2.16 -13.53
CA ALA A 106 8.53 1.39 -14.67
C ALA A 106 7.80 1.69 -15.97
N HIS A 107 8.50 1.51 -17.10
CA HIS A 107 7.94 1.62 -18.45
C HIS A 107 7.45 0.29 -19.03
N PHE A 108 7.90 -0.84 -18.47
CA PHE A 108 7.71 -2.17 -19.06
C PHE A 108 7.07 -3.13 -18.06
N LYS A 109 6.19 -3.99 -18.58
CA LYS A 109 5.68 -5.16 -17.84
C LYS A 109 6.79 -6.21 -17.82
N VAL A 110 7.19 -6.67 -16.64
CA VAL A 110 8.13 -7.79 -16.53
C VAL A 110 7.35 -9.08 -16.21
N ASP A 111 6.37 -9.06 -15.30
CA ASP A 111 5.61 -10.27 -14.93
C ASP A 111 4.11 -10.07 -14.54
N ARG A 112 3.63 -8.82 -14.42
CA ARG A 112 2.26 -8.49 -13.94
C ARG A 112 1.66 -7.35 -14.76
N GLU A 113 0.45 -6.91 -14.39
CA GLU A 113 -0.10 -5.65 -14.90
C GLU A 113 0.91 -4.50 -14.74
N LEU A 114 0.83 -3.52 -15.64
CA LEU A 114 1.85 -2.46 -15.69
C LEU A 114 1.75 -1.60 -14.43
N GLN A 115 2.75 -1.76 -13.57
CA GLN A 115 2.97 -0.95 -12.38
C GLN A 115 3.74 0.31 -12.79
N SER A 116 3.09 1.19 -13.54
CA SER A 116 3.74 2.35 -14.14
C SER A 116 4.18 3.35 -13.07
N SER A 117 3.41 3.44 -11.99
CA SER A 117 3.60 4.43 -10.94
C SER A 117 3.26 3.88 -9.56
N VAL A 118 3.97 4.36 -8.55
CA VAL A 118 3.59 4.23 -7.14
C VAL A 118 2.83 5.47 -6.71
N VAL A 119 1.66 5.29 -6.11
CA VAL A 119 0.78 6.35 -5.64
C VAL A 119 0.74 6.33 -4.10
N ILE A 120 0.72 7.51 -3.50
CA ILE A 120 0.61 7.70 -2.06
C ILE A 120 -0.66 8.47 -1.77
N TYR A 121 -1.52 7.89 -0.94
CA TYR A 121 -2.71 8.52 -0.39
C TYR A 121 -2.50 8.87 1.08
N ALA A 122 -3.16 9.93 1.55
CA ALA A 122 -3.23 10.30 2.96
C ALA A 122 -4.68 10.51 3.40
N VAL A 123 -4.99 10.20 4.66
CA VAL A 123 -6.29 10.47 5.25
C VAL A 123 -6.50 11.98 5.40
N THR A 124 -7.69 12.50 5.11
CA THR A 124 -7.97 13.94 5.12
C THR A 124 -8.40 14.50 6.47
N ASN A 125 -8.68 13.64 7.45
CA ASN A 125 -9.13 14.04 8.77
C ASN A 125 -7.99 13.74 9.77
N LEU A 126 -7.24 14.78 10.14
CA LEU A 126 -6.36 14.79 11.31
C LEU A 126 -6.89 15.84 12.30
#